data_AF-A0A7J6QZ26-F1
#
_entry.id   AF-A0A7J6QZ26-F1
#
_cell.length_a   1.000
_cell.length_b   1.000
_cell.length_c   1.000
_cell.angle_alpha   90.00
_cell.angle_beta   90.00
_cell.angle_gamma   90.00
#
_symmetry.space_group_name_H-M   'P 1'
#
loop_
_entity.id
_entity.type
_entity.pdbx_description
1 polymer ?
#
loop_
_entity_poly.entity_id
_entity_poly.type
_entity_poly.pdbx_seq_one_letter_code
_entity_poly.pdbx_strand_id
1 'polypeptide(L)'
;GFGPAADLLLKTAREPCRECRMGVQQLLQRAEVVTSDGEAQVEAAVLTIVSYKLAHDQDVRCTCRTMLESRARLDVEGVVETTAAAKRPPKGGSKAPQRGHEYSHYSGFKRRLDKVKPHEWLAIKRGEAAKKLRVKITFSDTNRLYDSLAGRYLGHGHVTCLCAKSIPAAIRKAVDTVEKSLAREFRSERLTVPSEDFAIKTFTDNVCVKLMCPPLRVETGTAVVGVDPGYAHGNKCVVVTATGDVVDTFKFWTQPKTGVPGPEELANKVSQWGGRLVVVGDGQGSHEAVEAIRKVLDPQLRVGICVVDECGASVYSAGAVATAELPGMDISFRGAVSIARRVLDPIAEYVKLDPKNIGVGLFQRDMPPKRLDSALAQSVQWCVCQVGVDLNTASVPLLKYVAGLNAATAKRIVEYRVANGRFKCREELKKVSLDLQSGIALTGCLPTKKLPYRIEFLGDGGYVS
;
A
#
# COMPACT_ATOMS: atom_id res chain seq x y z
N GLY A 1 22.44 2.38 45.40
CA GLY A 1 23.78 2.17 44.82
C GLY A 1 24.16 0.70 44.69
N PHE A 2 23.28 -0.17 44.16
CA PHE A 2 23.54 -1.62 44.06
C PHE A 2 24.24 -2.03 42.75
N GLY A 3 24.68 -1.07 41.93
CA GLY A 3 25.40 -1.33 40.66
C GLY A 3 26.70 -2.14 40.83
N PRO A 4 27.60 -1.77 41.77
CA PRO A 4 28.84 -2.50 42.02
C PRO A 4 28.60 -3.96 42.46
N ALA A 5 27.50 -4.23 43.18
CA ALA A 5 27.09 -5.57 43.59
C ALA A 5 26.76 -6.45 42.38
N ALA A 6 26.01 -5.90 41.43
CA ALA A 6 25.66 -6.59 40.18
C ALA A 6 26.91 -6.90 39.33
N ASP A 7 27.88 -5.97 39.28
CA ASP A 7 29.14 -6.17 38.55
C ASP A 7 30.02 -7.24 39.21
N LEU A 8 30.10 -7.23 40.54
CA LEU A 8 30.83 -8.26 41.28
C LEU A 8 30.19 -9.64 41.06
N LEU A 9 28.85 -9.72 41.07
CA LEU A 9 28.12 -10.96 40.86
C LEU A 9 28.32 -11.53 39.44
N LEU A 10 28.36 -10.68 38.41
CA LEU A 10 28.65 -11.11 37.03
C LEU A 10 30.10 -11.56 36.83
N LYS A 11 31.06 -10.93 37.52
CA LYS A 11 32.48 -11.33 37.47
C LYS A 11 32.72 -12.66 38.19
N THR A 12 32.25 -12.76 39.44
CA THR A 12 32.48 -13.92 40.31
C THR A 12 31.70 -15.16 39.88
N ALA A 13 30.60 -15.02 39.12
CA ALA A 13 29.83 -16.16 38.62
C ALA A 13 30.60 -17.07 37.64
N ARG A 14 31.73 -16.60 37.09
CA ARG A 14 32.61 -17.41 36.22
C ARG A 14 33.73 -18.13 36.99
N GLU A 15 33.93 -17.80 38.27
CA GLU A 15 35.03 -18.29 39.10
C GLU A 15 34.53 -19.32 40.14
N PRO A 16 35.39 -20.26 40.59
CA PRO A 16 35.00 -21.26 41.58
C PRO A 16 34.51 -20.64 42.90
N CYS A 17 33.43 -21.22 43.44
CA CYS A 17 32.50 -20.72 44.46
C CYS A 17 33.07 -20.42 45.89
N ARG A 18 34.25 -19.80 46.05
CA ARG A 18 34.74 -19.31 47.36
C ARG A 18 34.39 -17.85 47.64
N GLU A 19 34.27 -17.00 46.63
CA GLU A 19 34.14 -15.54 46.81
C GLU A 19 32.69 -15.01 46.86
N CYS A 20 31.73 -15.76 46.30
CA CYS A 20 30.36 -15.28 46.09
C CYS A 20 29.53 -15.07 47.38
N ARG A 21 29.84 -15.79 48.48
CA ARG A 21 29.13 -15.63 49.77
C ARG A 21 29.62 -14.39 50.52
N MET A 22 30.91 -14.08 50.43
CA MET A 22 31.53 -12.95 51.13
C MET A 22 31.16 -11.60 50.49
N GLY A 23 31.13 -11.51 49.16
CA GLY A 23 30.84 -10.26 48.47
C GLY A 23 29.44 -9.70 48.76
N VAL A 24 28.41 -10.56 48.80
CA VAL A 24 27.02 -10.16 49.08
C VAL A 24 26.85 -9.77 50.55
N GLN A 25 27.44 -10.53 51.48
CA GLN A 25 27.40 -10.19 52.91
C GLN A 25 28.06 -8.84 53.21
N GLN A 26 29.18 -8.52 52.56
CA GLN A 26 29.84 -7.21 52.70
C GLN A 26 28.98 -6.06 52.16
N LEU A 27 28.14 -6.32 51.16
CA LEU A 27 27.24 -5.32 50.58
C LEU A 27 25.94 -5.15 51.40
N LEU A 28 25.43 -6.22 52.01
CA LEU A 28 24.33 -6.17 52.98
C LEU A 28 24.74 -5.39 54.23
N GLN A 29 25.97 -5.59 54.72
CA GLN A 29 26.56 -4.81 55.82
C GLN A 29 26.70 -3.32 55.48
N ARG A 30 27.04 -2.97 54.24
CA ARG A 30 27.12 -1.57 53.76
C ARG A 30 25.76 -0.91 53.52
N ALA A 31 24.69 -1.69 53.39
CA ALA A 31 23.34 -1.20 53.12
C ALA A 31 22.49 -1.01 54.40
N GLU A 32 23.07 -1.18 55.59
CA GLU A 32 22.38 -1.10 56.91
C GLU A 32 21.13 -1.99 57.00
N VAL A 33 21.13 -3.13 56.31
CA VAL A 33 19.99 -4.04 56.28
C VAL A 33 20.10 -5.06 57.42
N VAL A 34 19.21 -4.95 58.42
CA VAL A 34 19.25 -5.78 59.65
C VAL A 34 18.12 -6.82 59.70
N THR A 35 17.16 -6.81 58.78
CA THR A 35 16.02 -7.74 58.75
C THR A 35 16.05 -8.67 57.53
N SER A 36 15.50 -9.89 57.69
CA SER A 36 15.38 -10.88 56.60
C SER A 36 14.60 -10.37 55.39
N ASP A 37 13.62 -9.49 55.62
CA ASP A 37 12.84 -8.86 54.55
C ASP A 37 13.67 -7.88 53.72
N GLY A 38 14.64 -7.20 54.34
CA GLY A 38 15.54 -6.30 53.62
C GLY A 38 16.56 -7.03 52.78
N GLU A 39 17.04 -8.20 53.22
CA GLU A 39 17.98 -9.02 52.43
C GLU A 39 17.33 -9.46 51.11
N ALA A 40 16.09 -9.95 51.16
CA ALA A 40 15.32 -10.34 49.98
C ALA A 40 15.08 -9.16 49.01
N GLN A 41 14.85 -7.95 49.54
CA GLN A 41 14.67 -6.74 48.73
C GLN A 41 15.98 -6.34 48.02
N VAL A 42 17.11 -6.43 48.71
CA VAL A 42 18.43 -6.15 48.11
C VAL A 42 18.75 -7.17 47.02
N GLU A 43 18.51 -8.47 47.26
CA GLU A 43 18.69 -9.50 46.25
C GLU A 43 17.82 -9.27 45.02
N ALA A 44 16.54 -8.90 45.20
CA ALA A 44 15.63 -8.58 44.09
C ALA A 44 16.08 -7.32 43.31
N ALA A 45 16.63 -6.32 43.99
CA ALA A 45 17.19 -5.13 43.37
C ALA A 45 18.45 -5.45 42.54
N VAL A 46 19.38 -6.23 43.10
CA VAL A 46 20.58 -6.69 42.39
C VAL A 46 20.20 -7.55 41.18
N LEU A 47 19.26 -8.48 41.34
CA LEU A 47 18.71 -9.31 40.25
C LEU A 47 18.16 -8.45 39.11
N THR A 48 17.42 -7.40 39.44
CA THR A 48 16.84 -6.50 38.46
C THR A 48 17.93 -5.76 37.68
N ILE A 49 18.96 -5.26 38.36
CA ILE A 49 20.11 -4.60 37.70
C ILE A 49 20.87 -5.57 36.80
N VAL A 50 21.14 -6.80 37.27
CA VAL A 50 21.82 -7.83 36.46
C VAL A 50 20.98 -8.19 35.24
N SER A 51 19.67 -8.41 35.40
CA SER A 51 18.77 -8.71 34.28
C SER A 51 18.73 -7.58 33.25
N TYR A 52 18.76 -6.32 33.71
CA TYR A 52 18.80 -5.16 32.84
C TYR A 52 20.11 -5.10 32.05
N LYS A 53 21.27 -5.29 32.71
CA LYS A 53 22.58 -5.33 32.06
C LYS A 53 22.65 -6.44 31.01
N LEU A 54 22.21 -7.65 31.36
CA LEU A 54 22.18 -8.78 30.42
C LEU A 54 21.22 -8.55 29.24
N ALA A 55 20.07 -7.89 29.46
CA ALA A 55 19.14 -7.58 28.37
C ALA A 55 19.68 -6.55 27.37
N HIS A 56 20.59 -5.68 27.81
CA HIS A 56 21.25 -4.66 26.97
C HIS A 56 22.63 -5.11 26.46
N ASP A 57 23.08 -6.30 26.84
CA ASP A 57 24.30 -6.91 26.32
C ASP A 57 24.08 -7.33 24.86
N GLN A 58 24.94 -6.85 23.97
CA GLN A 58 24.85 -7.10 22.53
C GLN A 58 25.05 -8.57 22.20
N ASP A 59 25.89 -9.30 22.94
CA ASP A 59 26.15 -10.72 22.71
C ASP A 59 24.94 -11.57 23.10
N VAL A 60 24.34 -11.26 24.26
CA VAL A 60 23.11 -11.93 24.71
C VAL A 60 22.01 -11.71 23.68
N ARG A 61 21.82 -10.47 23.27
CA ARG A 61 20.80 -10.10 22.27
C ARG A 61 21.05 -10.78 20.92
N CYS A 62 22.29 -10.83 20.45
CA CYS A 62 22.67 -11.50 19.21
C CYS A 62 22.37 -13.01 19.30
N THR A 63 22.77 -13.64 20.41
CA THR A 63 22.50 -15.07 20.67
C THR A 63 21.01 -15.37 20.66
N CYS A 64 20.22 -14.57 21.38
CA CYS A 64 18.76 -14.66 21.39
C CYS A 64 18.20 -14.51 19.97
N ARG A 65 18.63 -13.51 19.21
CA ARG A 65 18.14 -13.27 17.84
C ARG A 65 18.37 -14.47 16.94
N THR A 66 19.59 -15.00 16.89
CA THR A 66 19.95 -16.16 16.05
C THR A 66 19.16 -17.42 16.43
N MET A 67 19.00 -17.69 17.73
CA MET A 67 18.29 -18.90 18.18
C MET A 67 16.77 -18.79 18.01
N LEU A 68 16.20 -17.59 18.19
CA LEU A 68 14.75 -17.38 18.18
C LEU A 68 14.19 -17.12 16.78
N GLU A 69 14.99 -16.63 15.83
CA GLU A 69 14.52 -16.29 14.48
C GLU A 69 13.81 -17.47 13.78
N SER A 70 14.45 -18.64 13.77
CA SER A 70 13.89 -19.86 13.15
C SER A 70 12.70 -20.46 13.93
N ARG A 71 12.50 -20.03 15.18
CA ARG A 71 11.51 -20.55 16.13
C ARG A 71 10.34 -19.59 16.34
N ALA A 72 10.39 -18.41 15.73
CA ALA A 72 9.34 -17.41 15.83
C ALA A 72 8.08 -17.87 15.09
N ARG A 73 6.95 -17.84 15.79
CA ARG A 73 5.63 -18.20 15.26
C ARG A 73 4.66 -17.07 15.48
N LEU A 74 3.89 -16.79 14.44
CA LEU A 74 2.71 -15.95 14.52
C LEU A 74 1.56 -16.75 15.12
N ASP A 75 0.92 -16.20 16.14
CA ASP A 75 -0.30 -16.70 16.75
C ASP A 75 -1.37 -15.61 16.65
N VAL A 76 -2.50 -15.94 16.04
CA VAL A 76 -3.62 -15.02 15.82
C VAL A 76 -4.85 -15.55 16.52
N GLU A 77 -5.36 -14.76 17.45
CA GLU A 77 -6.58 -15.07 18.19
C GLU A 77 -7.73 -14.20 17.65
N GLY A 78 -8.87 -14.82 17.35
CA GLY A 78 -10.10 -14.08 17.04
C GLY A 78 -10.65 -13.40 18.29
N VAL A 79 -11.01 -12.12 18.19
CA VAL A 79 -11.70 -11.40 19.25
C VAL A 79 -13.20 -11.61 19.05
N VAL A 80 -13.83 -12.35 19.96
CA VAL A 80 -15.28 -12.46 19.99
C VAL A 80 -15.83 -11.15 20.56
N GLU A 81 -16.61 -10.43 19.78
CA GLU A 81 -17.41 -9.32 20.30
C GLU A 81 -18.46 -9.89 21.24
N THR A 82 -18.18 -9.88 22.55
CA THR A 82 -19.25 -9.94 23.54
C THR A 82 -19.96 -8.60 23.47
N THR A 83 -20.99 -8.49 22.64
CA THR A 83 -21.91 -7.36 22.74
C THR A 83 -22.46 -7.36 24.17
N ALA A 84 -22.33 -6.23 24.87
CA ALA A 84 -22.84 -6.01 26.21
C ALA A 84 -24.39 -6.02 26.29
N ALA A 85 -25.07 -6.59 25.29
CA ALA A 85 -26.51 -6.77 25.21
C ALA A 85 -26.96 -8.23 25.43
N ALA A 86 -26.05 -9.17 25.75
CA ALA A 86 -26.43 -10.52 26.18
C ALA A 86 -26.59 -10.58 27.71
N LYS A 87 -27.57 -9.84 28.26
CA LYS A 87 -28.07 -10.14 29.61
C LYS A 87 -28.89 -11.43 29.53
N ARG A 88 -28.39 -12.45 30.24
CA ARG A 88 -28.94 -13.81 30.49
C ARG A 88 -28.85 -14.81 29.32
N PRO A 89 -28.28 -16.02 29.54
CA PRO A 89 -28.50 -17.13 28.63
C PRO A 89 -29.95 -17.64 28.79
N PRO A 90 -30.70 -17.90 27.72
CA PRO A 90 -31.90 -18.73 27.82
C PRO A 90 -31.47 -20.15 28.20
N LYS A 91 -32.11 -20.71 29.23
CA LYS A 91 -32.04 -22.14 29.53
C LYS A 91 -32.71 -22.89 28.37
N GLY A 92 -31.92 -23.61 27.58
CA GLY A 92 -32.42 -24.46 26.50
C GLY A 92 -31.49 -24.43 25.30
N GLY A 93 -30.96 -25.60 24.92
CA GLY A 93 -29.93 -25.74 23.92
C GLY A 93 -30.32 -25.22 22.54
N SER A 94 -29.56 -24.23 22.06
CA SER A 94 -29.10 -24.11 20.68
C SER A 94 -28.13 -22.93 20.61
N LYS A 95 -26.89 -23.19 20.16
CA LYS A 95 -25.90 -22.13 19.93
C LYS A 95 -26.41 -21.27 18.77
N ALA A 96 -26.71 -20.00 19.02
CA ALA A 96 -27.00 -19.04 17.96
C ALA A 96 -25.82 -19.02 16.95
N PRO A 97 -26.08 -18.96 15.64
CA PRO A 97 -25.01 -18.93 14.64
C PRO A 97 -24.21 -17.64 14.81
N GLN A 98 -22.96 -17.78 15.25
CA GLN A 98 -22.01 -16.67 15.29
C GLN A 98 -21.80 -16.23 13.84
N ARG A 99 -22.35 -15.07 13.45
CA ARG A 99 -21.99 -14.44 12.17
C ARG A 99 -20.49 -14.15 12.23
N GLY A 100 -19.69 -14.95 11.53
CA GLY A 100 -18.26 -14.72 11.41
C GLY A 100 -18.01 -13.32 10.86
N HIS A 101 -17.08 -12.58 11.46
CA HIS A 101 -16.60 -11.33 10.88
C HIS A 101 -15.69 -11.65 9.67
N GLU A 102 -15.48 -10.65 8.80
CA GLU A 102 -14.71 -10.76 7.53
C GLU A 102 -13.33 -11.43 7.69
N TYR A 103 -12.70 -11.31 8.86
CA TYR A 103 -11.39 -11.86 9.18
C TYR A 103 -11.42 -13.24 9.86
N SER A 104 -12.59 -13.88 9.97
CA SER A 104 -12.77 -15.13 10.70
C SER A 104 -11.86 -16.28 10.23
N HIS A 105 -11.49 -16.30 8.94
CA HIS A 105 -10.53 -17.25 8.39
C HIS A 105 -9.14 -17.20 9.03
N TYR A 106 -8.78 -16.07 9.66
CA TYR A 106 -7.50 -15.89 10.36
C TYR A 106 -7.59 -16.15 11.87
N SER A 107 -8.79 -16.47 12.40
CA SER A 107 -8.94 -16.84 13.80
C SER A 107 -8.28 -18.20 14.07
N GLY A 108 -7.39 -18.27 15.05
CA GLY A 108 -6.61 -19.48 15.34
C GLY A 108 -5.47 -19.72 14.34
N PHE A 109 -5.13 -18.74 13.50
CA PHE A 109 -4.04 -18.86 12.54
C PHE A 109 -2.69 -18.95 13.26
N LYS A 110 -1.99 -20.07 13.09
CA LYS A 110 -0.64 -20.30 13.63
C LYS A 110 0.32 -20.67 12.51
N ARG A 111 1.40 -19.90 12.36
CA ARG A 111 2.40 -20.17 11.31
C ARG A 111 3.77 -19.64 11.70
N ARG A 112 4.83 -20.30 11.22
CA ARG A 112 6.19 -19.75 11.34
C ARG A 112 6.30 -18.44 10.55
N LEU A 113 7.06 -17.48 11.06
CA LEU A 113 7.15 -16.14 10.44
C LEU A 113 7.60 -16.18 8.98
N ASP A 114 8.54 -17.07 8.63
CA ASP A 114 9.08 -17.24 7.27
C ASP A 114 8.07 -17.81 6.26
N LYS A 115 6.93 -18.32 6.73
CA LYS A 115 5.88 -18.92 5.89
C LYS A 115 4.61 -18.07 5.81
N VAL A 116 4.55 -16.94 6.51
CA VAL A 116 3.43 -16.00 6.40
C VAL A 116 3.55 -15.26 5.08
N LYS A 117 2.51 -15.33 4.24
CA LYS A 117 2.51 -14.65 2.95
C LYS A 117 2.18 -13.16 3.12
N PRO A 118 2.65 -12.28 2.22
CA PRO A 118 2.36 -10.84 2.28
C PRO A 118 0.88 -10.49 2.41
N HIS A 119 0.01 -11.08 1.58
CA HIS A 119 -1.43 -10.80 1.62
C HIS A 119 -2.10 -11.31 2.89
N GLU A 120 -1.64 -12.44 3.44
CA GLU A 120 -2.13 -12.97 4.73
C GLU A 120 -1.79 -11.99 5.84
N TRP A 121 -0.54 -11.49 5.88
CA TRP A 121 -0.13 -10.51 6.88
C TRP A 121 -0.92 -9.20 6.79
N LEU A 122 -1.14 -8.67 5.59
CA LEU A 122 -1.91 -7.42 5.42
C LEU A 122 -3.36 -7.58 5.86
N ALA A 123 -3.99 -8.71 5.56
CA ALA A 123 -5.33 -9.02 6.04
C ALA A 123 -5.37 -9.13 7.58
N ILE A 124 -4.39 -9.81 8.18
CA ILE A 124 -4.26 -9.93 9.65
C ILE A 124 -4.03 -8.54 10.29
N LYS A 125 -3.14 -7.73 9.73
CA LYS A 125 -2.84 -6.35 10.20
C LYS A 125 -4.10 -5.48 10.15
N ARG A 126 -4.89 -5.57 9.08
CA ARG A 126 -6.16 -4.86 8.93
C ARG A 126 -7.19 -5.33 9.95
N GLY A 127 -7.33 -6.65 10.14
CA GLY A 127 -8.22 -7.23 11.15
C GLY A 127 -7.84 -6.85 12.59
N GLU A 128 -6.54 -6.71 12.87
CA GLU A 128 -6.03 -6.21 14.16
C GLU A 128 -6.35 -4.72 14.35
N ALA A 129 -6.15 -3.88 13.33
CA ALA A 129 -6.54 -2.46 13.37
C ALA A 129 -8.05 -2.28 13.57
N ALA A 130 -8.86 -3.18 13.01
CA ALA A 130 -10.31 -3.24 13.20
C ALA A 130 -10.73 -3.87 14.56
N LYS A 131 -9.77 -4.22 15.43
CA LYS A 131 -9.98 -4.86 16.75
C LYS A 131 -10.73 -6.20 16.68
N LYS A 132 -10.71 -6.88 15.53
CA LYS A 132 -11.32 -8.20 15.33
C LYS A 132 -10.33 -9.35 15.57
N LEU A 133 -9.04 -9.08 15.42
CA LEU A 133 -7.96 -10.03 15.67
C LEU A 133 -7.00 -9.51 16.74
N ARG A 134 -6.39 -10.43 17.48
CA ARG A 134 -5.25 -10.17 18.37
C ARG A 134 -4.06 -10.96 17.86
N VAL A 135 -2.94 -10.28 17.67
CA VAL A 135 -1.75 -10.89 17.07
C VAL A 135 -0.63 -10.94 18.09
N LYS A 136 -0.03 -12.13 18.27
CA LYS A 136 1.12 -12.32 19.14
C LYS A 136 2.20 -13.10 18.39
N ILE A 137 3.45 -12.67 18.53
CA ILE A 137 4.59 -13.47 18.11
C ILE A 137 5.08 -14.24 19.34
N THR A 138 5.16 -15.56 19.20
CA THR A 138 5.58 -16.48 20.25
C THR A 138 6.81 -17.24 19.78
N PHE A 139 7.63 -17.67 20.73
CA PHE A 139 8.85 -18.43 20.47
C PHE A 139 8.71 -19.82 21.10
N SER A 140 8.97 -20.86 20.31
CA SER A 140 9.01 -22.23 20.83
C SER A 140 10.39 -22.58 21.38
N ASP A 141 10.44 -23.41 22.43
CA ASP A 141 11.68 -24.00 22.98
C ASP A 141 12.73 -22.96 23.41
N THR A 142 12.38 -22.15 24.41
CA THR A 142 13.27 -21.15 25.03
C THR A 142 14.19 -21.76 26.10
N ASN A 143 13.90 -22.98 26.57
CA ASN A 143 14.71 -23.69 27.56
C ASN A 143 16.16 -23.88 27.12
N ARG A 144 16.40 -24.30 25.88
CA ARG A 144 17.77 -24.43 25.34
C ARG A 144 18.52 -23.10 25.28
N LEU A 145 17.81 -22.00 25.06
CA LEU A 145 18.40 -20.65 25.08
C LEU A 145 18.80 -20.28 26.51
N TYR A 146 17.94 -20.56 27.49
CA TYR A 146 18.25 -20.35 28.91
C TYR A 146 19.47 -21.16 29.34
N ASP A 147 19.53 -22.44 28.99
CA ASP A 147 20.64 -23.32 29.39
C ASP A 147 21.96 -22.90 28.76
N SER A 148 21.94 -22.52 27.47
CA SER A 148 23.12 -22.02 26.75
C SER A 148 23.67 -20.72 27.36
N LEU A 149 22.78 -19.76 27.66
CA LEU A 149 23.17 -18.52 28.32
C LEU A 149 23.63 -18.77 29.75
N ALA A 150 22.92 -19.61 30.52
CA ALA A 150 23.31 -19.95 31.88
C ALA A 150 24.72 -20.56 31.92
N GLY A 151 25.03 -21.52 31.05
CA GLY A 151 26.37 -22.12 30.95
C GLY A 151 27.48 -21.15 30.56
N ARG A 152 27.16 -20.03 29.89
CA ARG A 152 28.13 -18.98 29.53
C ARG A 152 28.47 -18.04 30.70
N TYR A 153 27.53 -17.87 31.64
CA TYR A 153 27.68 -16.94 32.76
C TYR A 153 27.92 -17.64 34.11
N LEU A 154 27.65 -18.94 34.22
CA LEU A 154 27.92 -19.77 35.40
C LEU A 154 29.08 -20.74 35.13
N GLY A 155 30.16 -20.62 35.91
CA GLY A 155 31.26 -21.57 35.94
C GLY A 155 30.91 -22.88 36.67
N HIS A 156 31.86 -23.81 36.73
CA HIS A 156 31.68 -25.08 37.47
C HIS A 156 31.81 -24.87 38.99
N GLY A 157 30.99 -25.58 39.77
CA GLY A 157 31.08 -25.63 41.24
C GLY A 157 30.10 -24.75 42.03
N HIS A 158 29.14 -24.09 41.37
CA HIS A 158 28.08 -23.33 42.05
C HIS A 158 26.86 -24.21 42.37
N VAL A 159 26.80 -24.76 43.59
CA VAL A 159 25.70 -25.67 44.01
C VAL A 159 24.70 -24.98 44.96
N THR A 160 25.18 -24.23 45.95
CA THR A 160 24.33 -23.65 47.03
C THR A 160 24.46 -22.13 47.18
N CYS A 161 25.20 -21.47 46.30
CA CYS A 161 25.48 -20.03 46.41
C CYS A 161 24.42 -19.14 45.74
N LEU A 162 24.46 -17.83 46.05
CA LEU A 162 23.54 -16.85 45.47
C LEU A 162 23.64 -16.81 43.93
N CYS A 163 24.83 -16.97 43.35
CA CYS A 163 25.02 -17.00 41.90
C CYS A 163 24.19 -18.12 41.24
N ALA A 164 24.12 -19.30 41.86
CA ALA A 164 23.37 -20.45 41.36
C ALA A 164 21.85 -20.20 41.28
N LYS A 165 21.31 -19.30 42.13
CA LYS A 165 19.90 -18.92 42.13
C LYS A 165 19.63 -17.66 41.30
N SER A 166 20.44 -16.63 41.51
CA SER A 166 20.20 -15.29 40.97
C SER A 166 20.60 -15.15 39.51
N ILE A 167 21.67 -15.80 39.03
CA ILE A 167 22.07 -15.70 37.61
C ILE A 167 21.01 -16.34 36.69
N PRO A 168 20.53 -17.58 36.91
CA PRO A 168 19.50 -18.16 36.05
C PRO A 168 18.17 -17.40 36.09
N ALA A 169 17.81 -16.83 37.24
CA ALA A 169 16.63 -15.97 37.36
C ALA A 169 16.82 -14.64 36.61
N ALA A 170 18.00 -14.03 36.68
CA ALA A 170 18.31 -12.79 35.96
C ALA A 170 18.35 -13.02 34.45
N ILE A 171 18.93 -14.13 33.98
CA ILE A 171 18.96 -14.52 32.57
C ILE A 171 17.53 -14.73 32.05
N ARG A 172 16.67 -15.43 32.82
CA ARG A 172 15.26 -15.61 32.43
C ARG A 172 14.54 -14.27 32.23
N LYS A 173 14.66 -13.36 33.20
CA LYS A 173 14.07 -12.02 33.11
C LYS A 173 14.67 -11.17 31.97
N ALA A 174 15.97 -11.31 31.72
CA ALA A 174 16.66 -10.63 30.63
C ALA A 174 16.16 -11.11 29.27
N VAL A 175 16.12 -12.43 29.05
CA VAL A 175 15.63 -13.05 27.83
C VAL A 175 14.15 -12.73 27.60
N ASP A 176 13.28 -12.77 28.61
CA ASP A 176 11.87 -12.35 28.48
C ASP A 176 11.74 -10.90 27.96
N THR A 177 12.65 -10.02 28.39
CA THR A 177 12.70 -8.62 27.94
C THR A 177 13.21 -8.53 26.50
N VAL A 178 14.26 -9.28 26.16
CA VAL A 178 14.83 -9.37 24.82
C VAL A 178 13.81 -9.98 23.84
N GLU A 179 13.07 -11.02 24.22
CA GLU A 179 12.02 -11.64 23.42
C GLU A 179 10.92 -10.65 23.04
N LYS A 180 10.44 -9.83 23.99
CA LYS A 180 9.45 -8.77 23.70
C LYS A 180 9.99 -7.71 22.74
N SER A 181 11.28 -7.39 22.83
CA SER A 181 11.94 -6.50 21.86
C SER A 181 12.01 -7.15 20.48
N LEU A 182 12.58 -8.35 20.40
CA LEU A 182 12.77 -9.11 19.16
C LEU A 182 11.44 -9.43 18.48
N ALA A 183 10.37 -9.72 19.24
CA ALA A 183 9.03 -9.90 18.67
C ALA A 183 8.55 -8.66 17.92
N ARG A 184 8.77 -7.45 18.45
CA ARG A 184 8.43 -6.20 17.75
C ARG A 184 9.29 -5.96 16.52
N GLU A 185 10.58 -6.25 16.61
CA GLU A 185 11.51 -6.16 15.48
C GLU A 185 11.16 -7.14 14.36
N PHE A 186 11.00 -8.43 14.68
CA PHE A 186 10.61 -9.44 13.71
C PHE A 186 9.25 -9.14 13.07
N ARG A 187 8.29 -8.62 13.84
CA ARG A 187 7.01 -8.14 13.28
C ARG A 187 7.22 -7.06 12.22
N SER A 188 8.11 -6.11 12.47
CA SER A 188 8.41 -5.05 11.53
C SER A 188 9.18 -5.58 10.32
N GLU A 189 10.36 -6.17 10.57
CA GLU A 189 11.35 -6.55 9.57
C GLU A 189 10.97 -7.76 8.73
N ARG A 190 10.26 -8.75 9.30
CA ARG A 190 9.93 -10.01 8.61
C ARG A 190 8.53 -10.04 8.02
N LEU A 191 7.61 -9.25 8.58
CA LEU A 191 6.22 -9.24 8.14
C LEU A 191 5.84 -7.90 7.53
N THR A 192 5.93 -6.82 8.30
CA THR A 192 5.34 -5.52 7.91
C THR A 192 6.05 -4.91 6.71
N VAL A 193 7.35 -4.67 6.80
CA VAL A 193 8.11 -4.01 5.73
C VAL A 193 8.06 -4.82 4.43
N PRO A 194 8.38 -6.15 4.41
CA PRO A 194 8.32 -6.93 3.18
C PRO A 194 6.92 -7.01 2.56
N SER A 195 5.87 -7.08 3.39
CA SER A 195 4.51 -7.16 2.88
C SER A 195 4.02 -5.83 2.29
N GLU A 196 4.39 -4.71 2.92
CA GLU A 196 4.12 -3.37 2.37
C GLU A 196 4.90 -3.15 1.07
N ASP A 197 6.18 -3.55 1.00
CA ASP A 197 6.97 -3.45 -0.23
C ASP A 197 6.38 -4.29 -1.36
N PHE A 198 5.98 -5.53 -1.06
CA PHE A 198 5.32 -6.41 -2.03
C PHE A 198 3.99 -5.81 -2.54
N ALA A 199 3.18 -5.27 -1.64
CA ALA A 199 1.91 -4.66 -2.01
C ALA A 199 2.10 -3.39 -2.83
N ILE A 200 2.98 -2.48 -2.40
CA ILE A 200 3.31 -1.26 -3.15
C ILE A 200 3.83 -1.61 -4.55
N LYS A 201 4.72 -2.60 -4.67
CA LYS A 201 5.20 -3.07 -5.98
C LYS A 201 4.06 -3.59 -6.85
N THR A 202 3.14 -4.37 -6.28
CA THR A 202 1.97 -4.86 -7.01
C THR A 202 1.07 -3.70 -7.46
N PHE A 203 0.91 -2.68 -6.63
CA PHE A 203 0.12 -1.48 -6.96
C PHE A 203 0.77 -0.67 -8.10
N THR A 204 2.10 -0.49 -8.08
CA THR A 204 2.82 0.16 -9.17
C THR A 204 2.73 -0.65 -10.47
N ASP A 205 2.91 -1.97 -10.39
CA ASP A 205 2.81 -2.86 -11.55
C ASP A 205 1.40 -2.77 -12.18
N ASN A 206 0.35 -2.73 -11.36
CA ASN A 206 -1.04 -2.56 -11.82
C ASN A 206 -1.29 -1.19 -12.48
N VAL A 207 -0.71 -0.11 -11.95
CA VAL A 207 -0.79 1.22 -12.59
C VAL A 207 -0.11 1.20 -13.95
N CYS A 208 1.08 0.59 -14.04
CA CYS A 208 1.80 0.47 -15.31
C CYS A 208 0.98 -0.28 -16.35
N VAL A 209 0.34 -1.40 -15.99
CA VAL A 209 -0.50 -2.16 -16.93
C VAL A 209 -1.65 -1.31 -17.48
N LYS A 210 -2.28 -0.49 -16.65
CA LYS A 210 -3.38 0.39 -17.08
C LYS A 210 -2.89 1.53 -17.98
N LEU A 211 -1.79 2.17 -17.63
CA LEU A 211 -1.22 3.29 -18.41
C LEU A 211 -0.62 2.84 -19.73
N MET A 212 0.03 1.68 -19.76
CA MET A 212 0.71 1.14 -20.94
C MET A 212 -0.22 0.29 -21.81
N CYS A 213 -1.53 0.32 -21.54
CA CYS A 213 -2.51 -0.32 -22.42
C CYS A 213 -2.43 0.32 -23.81
N PRO A 214 -2.34 -0.47 -24.90
CA PRO A 214 -2.27 0.09 -26.24
C PRO A 214 -3.53 0.90 -26.58
N PRO A 215 -3.39 2.12 -27.14
CA PRO A 215 -4.53 2.90 -27.61
C PRO A 215 -5.19 2.22 -28.81
N LEU A 216 -6.52 2.24 -28.85
CA LEU A 216 -7.28 1.70 -29.96
C LEU A 216 -7.46 2.79 -31.03
N ARG A 217 -6.89 2.56 -32.20
CA ARG A 217 -7.03 3.47 -33.34
C ARG A 217 -8.43 3.34 -33.91
N VAL A 218 -9.19 4.42 -33.80
CA VAL A 218 -10.51 4.56 -34.41
C VAL A 218 -10.34 5.35 -35.71
N GLU A 219 -10.96 4.90 -36.80
CA GLU A 219 -10.87 5.58 -38.10
C GLU A 219 -11.40 7.01 -38.01
N THR A 220 -10.72 7.94 -38.66
CA THR A 220 -11.16 9.34 -38.75
C THR A 220 -12.58 9.43 -39.33
N GLY A 221 -13.48 10.11 -38.61
CA GLY A 221 -14.90 10.21 -38.97
C GLY A 221 -15.80 9.15 -38.32
N THR A 222 -15.23 8.18 -37.59
CA THR A 222 -16.00 7.24 -36.76
C THR A 222 -16.17 7.78 -35.34
N ALA A 223 -17.40 7.66 -34.81
CA ALA A 223 -17.69 7.99 -33.42
C ALA A 223 -17.48 6.80 -32.46
N VAL A 224 -17.16 7.11 -31.21
CA VAL A 224 -17.10 6.17 -30.09
C VAL A 224 -18.21 6.50 -29.10
N VAL A 225 -18.97 5.51 -28.68
CA VAL A 225 -20.02 5.69 -27.67
C VAL A 225 -19.49 5.18 -26.33
N GLY A 226 -19.26 6.08 -25.38
CA GLY A 226 -18.92 5.73 -24.00
C GLY A 226 -20.16 5.53 -23.15
N VAL A 227 -20.18 4.49 -22.32
CA VAL A 227 -21.28 4.11 -21.45
C VAL A 227 -20.76 3.95 -20.02
N ASP A 228 -21.24 4.81 -19.12
CA ASP A 228 -21.10 4.69 -17.67
C ASP A 228 -22.35 3.97 -17.13
N PRO A 229 -22.24 2.66 -16.82
CA PRO A 229 -23.40 1.84 -16.51
C PRO A 229 -24.05 2.23 -15.17
N GLY A 230 -25.34 1.94 -15.05
CA GLY A 230 -26.01 2.12 -13.77
C GLY A 230 -27.48 1.69 -13.78
N TYR A 231 -27.95 1.29 -12.59
CA TYR A 231 -29.32 0.82 -12.41
C TYR A 231 -30.32 1.97 -12.27
N ALA A 232 -30.39 2.60 -11.09
CA ALA A 232 -31.44 3.57 -10.76
C ALA A 232 -31.39 4.84 -11.62
N HIS A 233 -30.17 5.35 -11.87
CA HIS A 233 -29.95 6.59 -12.61
C HIS A 233 -29.72 6.38 -14.12
N GLY A 234 -29.93 5.14 -14.59
CA GLY A 234 -29.70 4.74 -15.98
C GLY A 234 -28.21 4.66 -16.34
N ASN A 235 -27.98 4.16 -17.55
CA ASN A 235 -26.68 4.13 -18.22
C ASN A 235 -26.45 5.50 -18.88
N LYS A 236 -25.41 6.23 -18.44
CA LYS A 236 -25.10 7.56 -18.98
C LYS A 236 -24.17 7.38 -20.17
N CYS A 237 -24.55 7.96 -21.29
CA CYS A 237 -23.87 7.75 -22.56
C CYS A 237 -23.38 9.07 -23.13
N VAL A 238 -22.24 9.00 -23.80
CA VAL A 238 -21.66 10.10 -24.56
C VAL A 238 -21.22 9.55 -25.90
N VAL A 239 -21.34 10.37 -26.94
CA VAL A 239 -20.73 10.13 -28.23
C VAL A 239 -19.52 11.05 -28.34
N VAL A 240 -18.35 10.48 -28.60
CA VAL A 240 -17.12 11.24 -28.86
C VAL A 240 -16.61 11.00 -30.28
N THR A 241 -15.92 11.99 -30.84
CA THR A 241 -15.14 11.85 -32.07
C THR A 241 -13.91 10.96 -31.85
N ALA A 242 -13.23 10.58 -32.93
CA ALA A 242 -11.92 9.92 -32.86
C ALA A 242 -10.84 10.76 -32.13
N THR A 243 -11.02 12.08 -32.01
CA THR A 243 -10.15 12.99 -31.22
C THR A 243 -10.57 13.11 -29.76
N GLY A 244 -11.70 12.52 -29.36
CA GLY A 244 -12.23 12.56 -28.00
C GLY A 244 -13.11 13.77 -27.68
N ASP A 245 -13.53 14.54 -28.69
CA ASP A 245 -14.45 15.66 -28.53
C ASP A 245 -15.89 15.16 -28.38
N VAL A 246 -16.64 15.71 -27.44
CA VAL A 246 -18.01 15.26 -27.16
C VAL A 246 -18.98 15.89 -28.17
N VAL A 247 -19.75 15.07 -28.86
CA VAL A 247 -20.73 15.51 -29.87
C VAL A 247 -22.19 15.30 -29.43
N ASP A 248 -22.44 14.35 -28.53
CA ASP A 248 -23.79 14.05 -28.05
C ASP A 248 -23.76 13.40 -26.66
N THR A 249 -24.85 13.52 -25.90
CA THR A 249 -25.03 12.91 -24.58
C THR A 249 -26.46 12.43 -24.41
N PHE A 250 -26.66 11.22 -23.89
CA PHE A 250 -27.99 10.64 -23.69
C PHE A 250 -28.00 9.59 -22.58
N LYS A 251 -29.18 9.15 -22.14
CA LYS A 251 -29.34 8.09 -21.15
C LYS A 251 -30.26 7.01 -21.67
N PHE A 252 -30.01 5.78 -21.26
CA PHE A 252 -30.97 4.68 -21.44
C PHE A 252 -31.02 3.79 -20.20
N TRP A 253 -32.13 3.09 -20.01
CA TRP A 253 -32.29 2.08 -18.97
C TRP A 253 -32.34 0.69 -19.60
N THR A 254 -31.60 -0.25 -19.01
CA THR A 254 -31.57 -1.66 -19.44
C THR A 254 -32.94 -2.31 -19.35
N GLN A 255 -33.72 -1.94 -18.34
CA GLN A 255 -35.12 -2.35 -18.15
C GLN A 255 -35.96 -1.07 -17.99
N PRO A 256 -36.33 -0.43 -19.10
CA PRO A 256 -36.99 0.87 -19.06
C PRO A 256 -38.38 0.73 -18.44
N LYS A 257 -38.72 1.66 -17.53
CA LYS A 257 -40.12 1.89 -17.13
C LYS A 257 -40.81 2.73 -18.20
N THR A 258 -42.14 2.81 -18.15
CA THR A 258 -42.91 3.66 -19.05
C THR A 258 -42.38 5.10 -19.03
N GLY A 259 -42.08 5.67 -20.19
CA GLY A 259 -41.65 7.06 -20.35
C GLY A 259 -40.15 7.32 -20.19
N VAL A 260 -39.30 6.30 -20.01
CA VAL A 260 -37.83 6.46 -20.08
C VAL A 260 -37.24 5.71 -21.29
N PRO A 261 -36.16 6.21 -21.90
CA PRO A 261 -35.53 5.56 -23.04
C PRO A 261 -34.98 4.17 -22.71
N GLY A 262 -35.24 3.21 -23.59
CA GLY A 262 -34.65 1.87 -23.57
C GLY A 262 -33.34 1.79 -24.35
N PRO A 263 -32.72 0.59 -24.42
CA PRO A 263 -31.44 0.39 -25.12
C PRO A 263 -31.49 0.74 -26.61
N GLU A 264 -32.68 0.77 -27.23
CA GLU A 264 -32.88 1.19 -28.62
C GLU A 264 -32.36 2.61 -28.88
N GLU A 265 -32.38 3.49 -27.87
CA GLU A 265 -31.81 4.84 -27.98
C GLU A 265 -30.30 4.79 -28.30
N LEU A 266 -29.58 3.84 -27.73
CA LEU A 266 -28.16 3.64 -28.05
C LEU A 266 -27.97 3.18 -29.50
N ALA A 267 -28.81 2.27 -29.99
CA ALA A 267 -28.75 1.81 -31.38
C ALA A 267 -29.05 2.95 -32.38
N ASN A 268 -30.01 3.83 -32.04
CA ASN A 268 -30.32 5.02 -32.82
C ASN A 268 -29.13 5.97 -32.89
N LYS A 269 -28.49 6.25 -31.75
CA LYS A 269 -27.32 7.13 -31.67
C LYS A 269 -26.09 6.57 -32.37
N VAL A 270 -25.87 5.27 -32.25
CA VAL A 270 -24.81 4.55 -32.99
C VAL A 270 -25.03 4.69 -34.50
N SER A 271 -26.26 4.49 -34.99
CA SER A 271 -26.59 4.67 -36.41
C SER A 271 -26.46 6.12 -36.86
N GLN A 272 -26.95 7.08 -36.06
CA GLN A 272 -26.92 8.51 -36.35
C GLN A 272 -25.49 9.04 -36.53
N TRP A 273 -24.57 8.62 -35.66
CA TRP A 273 -23.20 9.14 -35.61
C TRP A 273 -22.16 8.24 -36.28
N GLY A 274 -22.59 7.17 -36.96
CA GLY A 274 -21.67 6.20 -37.56
C GLY A 274 -20.75 5.54 -36.53
N GLY A 275 -21.26 5.32 -35.32
CA GLY A 275 -20.50 4.74 -34.22
C GLY A 275 -20.09 3.30 -34.54
N ARG A 276 -18.79 2.99 -34.45
CA ARG A 276 -18.30 1.61 -34.66
C ARG A 276 -17.77 0.95 -33.41
N LEU A 277 -17.74 1.68 -32.31
CA LEU A 277 -17.25 1.19 -31.02
C LEU A 277 -18.13 1.70 -29.89
N VAL A 278 -18.62 0.77 -29.08
CA VAL A 278 -19.27 1.03 -27.80
C VAL A 278 -18.32 0.62 -26.69
N VAL A 279 -18.00 1.55 -25.80
CA VAL A 279 -17.11 1.37 -24.67
C VAL A 279 -17.92 1.42 -23.39
N VAL A 280 -17.92 0.34 -22.61
CA VAL A 280 -18.71 0.23 -21.38
C VAL A 280 -17.78 0.16 -20.18
N GLY A 281 -18.03 0.96 -19.14
CA GLY A 281 -17.34 0.83 -17.86
C GLY A 281 -17.62 -0.52 -17.20
N ASP A 282 -16.66 -1.07 -16.45
CA ASP A 282 -16.79 -2.35 -15.73
C ASP A 282 -17.51 -2.24 -14.38
N GLY A 283 -18.26 -1.16 -14.18
CA GLY A 283 -19.00 -0.85 -12.97
C GLY A 283 -20.27 -1.64 -12.70
N GLN A 284 -21.04 -1.09 -11.78
CA GLN A 284 -22.35 -1.63 -11.41
C GLN A 284 -23.32 -1.54 -12.60
N GLY A 285 -23.91 -2.67 -12.98
CA GLY A 285 -24.83 -2.76 -14.12
C GLY A 285 -24.14 -2.97 -15.48
N SER A 286 -22.81 -3.11 -15.50
CA SER A 286 -22.04 -3.29 -16.75
C SER A 286 -22.44 -4.55 -17.52
N HIS A 287 -22.62 -5.67 -16.83
CA HIS A 287 -23.01 -6.94 -17.44
C HIS A 287 -24.37 -6.83 -18.13
N GLU A 288 -25.36 -6.33 -17.40
CA GLU A 288 -26.73 -6.18 -17.89
C GLU A 288 -26.82 -5.12 -19.01
N ALA A 289 -26.02 -4.05 -18.93
CA ALA A 289 -25.91 -3.05 -19.99
C ALA A 289 -25.33 -3.66 -21.28
N VAL A 290 -24.24 -4.43 -21.19
CA VAL A 290 -23.64 -5.11 -22.35
C VAL A 290 -24.63 -6.08 -22.99
N GLU A 291 -25.35 -6.87 -22.19
CA GLU A 291 -26.37 -7.79 -22.72
C GLU A 291 -27.52 -7.07 -23.44
N ALA A 292 -27.99 -5.94 -22.89
CA ALA A 292 -29.02 -5.14 -23.54
C ALA A 292 -28.53 -4.49 -24.83
N ILE A 293 -27.32 -3.93 -24.83
CA ILE A 293 -26.71 -3.31 -26.02
C ILE A 293 -26.57 -4.35 -27.14
N ARG A 294 -26.11 -5.57 -26.84
CA ARG A 294 -25.97 -6.64 -27.83
C ARG A 294 -27.28 -7.04 -28.51
N LYS A 295 -28.41 -6.89 -27.84
CA LYS A 295 -29.74 -7.25 -28.38
C LYS A 295 -30.28 -6.22 -29.37
N VAL A 296 -29.86 -4.96 -29.27
CA VAL A 296 -30.42 -3.84 -30.05
C VAL A 296 -29.50 -3.34 -31.16
N LEU A 297 -28.19 -3.63 -31.10
CA LEU A 297 -27.26 -3.23 -32.16
C LEU A 297 -27.53 -4.01 -33.45
N ASP A 298 -27.56 -3.28 -34.58
CA ASP A 298 -27.67 -3.89 -35.90
C ASP A 298 -26.39 -4.71 -36.22
N PRO A 299 -26.52 -6.04 -36.45
CA PRO A 299 -25.38 -6.89 -36.82
C PRO A 299 -24.64 -6.44 -38.09
N GLN A 300 -25.32 -5.72 -39.01
CA GLN A 300 -24.72 -5.26 -40.27
C GLN A 300 -23.72 -4.12 -40.07
N LEU A 301 -23.88 -3.31 -39.01
CA LEU A 301 -22.99 -2.19 -38.71
C LEU A 301 -21.61 -2.62 -38.18
N ARG A 302 -21.47 -3.90 -37.78
CA ARG A 302 -20.24 -4.49 -37.22
C ARG A 302 -19.63 -3.64 -36.09
N VAL A 303 -20.48 -3.24 -35.15
CA VAL A 303 -20.09 -2.42 -34.00
C VAL A 303 -19.36 -3.27 -32.98
N GLY A 304 -18.14 -2.87 -32.63
CA GLY A 304 -17.38 -3.48 -31.54
C GLY A 304 -17.90 -3.06 -30.17
N ILE A 305 -17.89 -3.96 -29.19
CA ILE A 305 -18.15 -3.65 -27.79
C ILE A 305 -16.90 -3.96 -26.99
N CYS A 306 -16.38 -2.97 -26.28
CA CYS A 306 -15.25 -3.10 -25.37
C CYS A 306 -15.68 -2.76 -23.95
N VAL A 307 -15.20 -3.51 -22.97
CA VAL A 307 -15.37 -3.20 -21.55
C VAL A 307 -14.05 -2.64 -21.03
N VAL A 308 -14.11 -1.52 -20.32
CA VAL A 308 -12.94 -0.88 -19.73
C VAL A 308 -13.12 -0.65 -18.26
N ASP A 309 -11.99 -0.64 -17.54
CA ASP A 309 -11.95 -0.22 -16.15
C ASP A 309 -12.54 1.19 -16.01
N GLU A 310 -13.48 1.38 -15.08
CA GLU A 310 -14.09 2.67 -14.75
C GLU A 310 -13.51 3.33 -13.48
N CYS A 311 -12.56 2.67 -12.80
CA CYS A 311 -11.98 3.15 -11.54
C CYS A 311 -11.49 4.59 -11.70
N GLY A 312 -11.96 5.45 -10.80
CA GLY A 312 -11.61 6.87 -10.80
C GLY A 312 -12.44 7.74 -11.76
N ALA A 313 -13.31 7.20 -12.62
CA ALA A 313 -14.16 8.01 -13.50
C ALA A 313 -15.09 8.96 -12.71
N SER A 314 -15.60 8.49 -11.57
CA SER A 314 -16.38 9.31 -10.62
C SER A 314 -15.55 10.37 -9.89
N VAL A 315 -14.26 10.11 -9.66
CA VAL A 315 -13.34 11.10 -9.08
C VAL A 315 -12.98 12.16 -10.12
N TYR A 316 -12.77 11.74 -11.38
CA TYR A 316 -12.56 12.66 -12.50
C TYR A 316 -13.76 13.57 -12.70
N SER A 317 -14.97 13.02 -12.77
CA SER A 317 -16.19 13.79 -13.09
C SER A 317 -16.44 14.96 -12.12
N ALA A 318 -16.18 14.74 -10.83
CA ALA A 318 -16.27 15.74 -9.77
C ALA A 318 -15.02 16.63 -9.63
N GLY A 319 -13.94 16.33 -10.37
CA GLY A 319 -12.66 17.01 -10.26
C GLY A 319 -12.60 18.37 -10.96
N ALA A 320 -11.64 19.19 -10.54
CA ALA A 320 -11.35 20.48 -11.18
C ALA A 320 -10.88 20.31 -12.63
N VAL A 321 -10.17 19.23 -12.95
CA VAL A 321 -9.71 18.92 -14.31
C VAL A 321 -10.89 18.74 -15.25
N ALA A 322 -11.88 17.92 -14.90
CA ALA A 322 -13.07 17.73 -15.73
C ALA A 322 -13.92 19.00 -15.84
N THR A 323 -13.98 19.81 -14.78
CA THR A 323 -14.70 21.10 -14.81
C THR A 323 -14.06 22.09 -15.78
N ALA A 324 -12.73 22.09 -15.87
CA ALA A 324 -11.99 22.92 -16.83
C ALA A 324 -12.07 22.37 -18.26
N GLU A 325 -12.02 21.04 -18.45
CA GLU A 325 -12.09 20.41 -19.78
C GLU A 325 -13.50 20.44 -20.40
N LEU A 326 -14.54 20.35 -19.57
CA LEU A 326 -15.93 20.19 -20.01
C LEU A 326 -16.84 21.25 -19.34
N PRO A 327 -16.61 22.55 -19.61
CA PRO A 327 -17.38 23.63 -18.99
C PRO A 327 -18.85 23.53 -19.38
N GLY A 328 -19.75 23.67 -18.40
CA GLY A 328 -21.20 23.59 -18.60
C GLY A 328 -21.75 22.17 -18.79
N MET A 329 -20.91 21.15 -18.91
CA MET A 329 -21.37 19.76 -18.98
C MET A 329 -21.84 19.27 -17.60
N ASP A 330 -23.00 18.61 -17.58
CA ASP A 330 -23.55 17.97 -16.39
C ASP A 330 -22.59 16.89 -15.84
N ILE A 331 -22.43 16.89 -14.51
CA ILE A 331 -21.48 16.04 -13.81
C ILE A 331 -21.72 14.54 -14.06
N SER A 332 -22.97 14.13 -14.31
CA SER A 332 -23.34 12.73 -14.50
C SER A 332 -22.86 12.14 -15.83
N PHE A 333 -22.48 12.97 -16.81
CA PHE A 333 -21.94 12.50 -18.10
C PHE A 333 -20.41 12.54 -18.18
N ARG A 334 -19.74 13.34 -17.35
CA ARG A 334 -18.27 13.49 -17.40
C ARG A 334 -17.54 12.16 -17.13
N GLY A 335 -18.12 11.28 -16.32
CA GLY A 335 -17.58 9.92 -16.08
C GLY A 335 -17.56 9.09 -17.37
N ALA A 336 -18.67 9.08 -18.10
CA ALA A 336 -18.78 8.42 -19.40
C ALA A 336 -17.83 9.01 -20.46
N VAL A 337 -17.51 10.31 -20.38
CA VAL A 337 -16.47 10.92 -21.25
C VAL A 337 -15.09 10.32 -20.96
N SER A 338 -14.72 10.18 -19.68
CA SER A 338 -13.47 9.52 -19.28
C SER A 338 -13.44 8.07 -19.76
N ILE A 339 -14.54 7.32 -19.62
CA ILE A 339 -14.65 5.94 -20.11
C ILE A 339 -14.40 5.86 -21.61
N ALA A 340 -15.03 6.73 -22.41
CA ALA A 340 -14.82 6.76 -23.87
C ALA A 340 -13.37 7.06 -24.24
N ARG A 341 -12.76 8.08 -23.59
CA ARG A 341 -11.39 8.55 -23.88
C ARG A 341 -10.31 7.56 -23.46
N ARG A 342 -10.56 6.72 -22.43
CA ARG A 342 -9.61 5.67 -22.00
C ARG A 342 -9.24 4.71 -23.13
N VAL A 343 -10.16 4.39 -24.03
CA VAL A 343 -9.86 3.49 -25.16
C VAL A 343 -9.04 4.18 -26.25
N LEU A 344 -9.26 5.48 -26.44
CA LEU A 344 -8.53 6.28 -27.43
C LEU A 344 -7.09 6.51 -27.01
N ASP A 345 -6.86 6.90 -25.76
CA ASP A 345 -5.53 7.12 -25.18
C ASP A 345 -5.56 6.87 -23.66
N PRO A 346 -5.24 5.63 -23.22
CA PRO A 346 -5.26 5.28 -21.81
C PRO A 346 -4.34 6.16 -20.97
N ILE A 347 -3.11 6.43 -21.45
CA ILE A 347 -2.13 7.17 -20.66
C ILE A 347 -2.57 8.63 -20.49
N ALA A 348 -3.04 9.29 -21.54
CA ALA A 348 -3.48 10.68 -21.48
C ALA A 348 -4.74 10.87 -20.63
N GLU A 349 -5.59 9.85 -20.52
CA GLU A 349 -6.80 9.91 -19.68
C GLU A 349 -6.50 9.58 -18.21
N TYR A 350 -5.75 8.51 -17.92
CA TYR A 350 -5.46 8.11 -16.53
C TYR A 350 -4.57 9.12 -15.78
N VAL A 351 -3.66 9.85 -16.44
CA VAL A 351 -2.81 10.88 -15.79
C VAL A 351 -3.60 12.09 -15.25
N LYS A 352 -4.85 12.25 -15.68
CA LYS A 352 -5.79 13.26 -15.15
C LYS A 352 -6.23 12.95 -13.73
N LEU A 353 -6.11 11.69 -13.31
CA LEU A 353 -6.39 11.23 -11.96
C LEU A 353 -5.16 11.38 -11.05
N ASP A 354 -5.43 11.47 -9.75
CA ASP A 354 -4.42 11.12 -8.76
C ASP A 354 -4.13 9.61 -8.90
N PRO A 355 -2.86 9.17 -9.00
CA PRO A 355 -2.50 7.76 -9.19
C PRO A 355 -3.16 6.81 -8.19
N LYS A 356 -3.44 7.29 -6.97
CA LYS A 356 -4.11 6.49 -5.94
C LYS A 356 -5.58 6.20 -6.27
N ASN A 357 -6.21 6.97 -7.15
CA ASN A 357 -7.62 6.81 -7.54
C ASN A 357 -7.79 5.93 -8.79
N ILE A 358 -6.70 5.42 -9.37
CA ILE A 358 -6.72 4.54 -10.54
C ILE A 358 -7.15 3.10 -10.15
N GLY A 359 -7.38 2.81 -8.86
CA GLY A 359 -7.82 1.48 -8.41
C GLY A 359 -6.69 0.46 -8.48
N VAL A 360 -5.71 0.58 -7.59
CA VAL A 360 -4.42 -0.13 -7.72
C VAL A 360 -4.35 -1.42 -6.90
N GLY A 361 -5.23 -1.61 -5.92
CA GLY A 361 -5.40 -2.88 -5.21
C GLY A 361 -6.09 -2.79 -3.85
N LEU A 362 -6.36 -3.96 -3.26
CA LEU A 362 -7.22 -4.10 -2.06
C LEU A 362 -6.68 -3.41 -0.81
N PHE A 363 -5.37 -3.51 -0.54
CA PHE A 363 -4.73 -3.04 0.71
C PHE A 363 -4.15 -1.63 0.62
N GLN A 364 -4.56 -0.87 -0.39
CA GLN A 364 -3.99 0.44 -0.68
C GLN A 364 -4.12 1.42 0.50
N ARG A 365 -5.26 1.41 1.19
CA ARG A 365 -5.52 2.30 2.34
C ARG A 365 -4.73 1.91 3.60
N ASP A 366 -4.14 0.72 3.65
CA ASP A 366 -3.33 0.26 4.79
C ASP A 366 -1.83 0.56 4.61
N MET A 367 -1.44 1.13 3.45
CA MET A 367 -0.07 1.49 3.18
C MET A 367 0.29 2.85 3.80
N PRO A 368 1.57 3.08 4.14
CA PRO A 368 2.02 4.41 4.55
C PRO A 368 1.79 5.43 3.42
N PRO A 369 0.96 6.48 3.59
CA PRO A 369 0.48 7.32 2.49
C PRO A 369 1.60 7.96 1.68
N LYS A 370 2.62 8.53 2.34
CA LYS A 370 3.77 9.16 1.66
C LYS A 370 4.56 8.18 0.79
N ARG A 371 4.73 6.94 1.26
CA ARG A 371 5.48 5.89 0.53
C ARG A 371 4.69 5.44 -0.69
N LEU A 372 3.38 5.23 -0.53
CA LEU A 372 2.48 4.88 -1.62
C LEU A 372 2.41 5.99 -2.68
N ASP A 373 2.13 7.22 -2.28
CA ASP A 373 1.99 8.37 -3.20
C ASP A 373 3.27 8.57 -4.03
N SER A 374 4.44 8.50 -3.37
CA SER A 374 5.73 8.60 -4.05
C SER A 374 5.95 7.45 -5.04
N ALA A 375 5.64 6.21 -4.65
CA ALA A 375 5.85 5.05 -5.52
C ALA A 375 4.93 5.08 -6.74
N LEU A 376 3.64 5.40 -6.55
CA LEU A 376 2.69 5.50 -7.66
C LEU A 376 3.06 6.66 -8.60
N ALA A 377 3.44 7.83 -8.07
CA ALA A 377 3.85 8.97 -8.90
C ALA A 377 5.10 8.64 -9.74
N GLN A 378 6.08 7.95 -9.17
CA GLN A 378 7.27 7.47 -9.90
C GLN A 378 6.88 6.46 -10.99
N SER A 379 5.92 5.58 -10.71
CA SER A 379 5.39 4.62 -11.68
C SER A 379 4.73 5.32 -12.88
N VAL A 380 3.89 6.34 -12.62
CA VAL A 380 3.26 7.12 -13.68
C VAL A 380 4.30 7.88 -14.51
N GLN A 381 5.25 8.55 -13.85
CA GLN A 381 6.36 9.22 -14.52
C GLN A 381 7.16 8.26 -15.40
N TRP A 382 7.44 7.05 -14.90
CA TRP A 382 8.13 6.03 -15.68
C TRP A 382 7.35 5.68 -16.94
N CYS A 383 6.04 5.38 -16.84
CA CYS A 383 5.19 5.09 -18.01
C CYS A 383 5.20 6.24 -19.03
N VAL A 384 5.04 7.48 -18.56
CA VAL A 384 5.01 8.66 -19.43
C VAL A 384 6.35 8.85 -20.16
N CYS A 385 7.47 8.66 -19.48
CA CYS A 385 8.80 8.74 -20.12
C CYS A 385 9.09 7.55 -21.05
N GLN A 386 8.50 6.37 -20.81
CA GLN A 386 8.67 5.23 -21.72
C GLN A 386 7.89 5.40 -23.03
N VAL A 387 6.70 6.00 -22.98
CA VAL A 387 5.88 6.25 -24.18
C VAL A 387 6.36 7.51 -24.92
N GLY A 388 6.70 8.55 -24.16
CA GLY A 388 6.91 9.89 -24.67
C GLY A 388 5.62 10.68 -24.86
N VAL A 389 5.74 11.98 -25.08
CA VAL A 389 4.63 12.94 -25.17
C VAL A 389 4.86 13.92 -26.32
N ASP A 390 3.80 14.24 -27.07
CA ASP A 390 3.86 15.33 -28.05
C ASP A 390 3.54 16.67 -27.38
N LEU A 391 4.52 17.57 -27.33
CA LEU A 391 4.39 18.91 -26.73
C LEU A 391 3.32 19.78 -27.39
N ASN A 392 2.93 19.49 -28.63
CA ASN A 392 1.91 20.25 -29.35
C ASN A 392 0.48 19.81 -29.01
N THR A 393 0.31 18.62 -28.44
CA THR A 393 -1.01 18.03 -28.16
C THR A 393 -1.21 17.63 -26.69
N ALA A 394 -0.12 17.34 -25.97
CA ALA A 394 -0.15 16.88 -24.59
C ALA A 394 -0.84 17.87 -23.64
N SER A 395 -1.65 17.35 -22.73
CA SER A 395 -2.36 18.13 -21.71
C SER A 395 -1.43 18.50 -20.55
N VAL A 396 -1.80 19.51 -19.74
CA VAL A 396 -1.06 19.86 -18.50
C VAL A 396 -0.93 18.65 -17.55
N PRO A 397 -1.99 17.84 -17.31
CA PRO A 397 -1.88 16.64 -16.50
C PRO A 397 -0.88 15.60 -17.02
N LEU A 398 -0.67 15.50 -18.33
CA LEU A 398 0.32 14.59 -18.92
C LEU A 398 1.74 15.17 -18.79
N LEU A 399 1.92 16.45 -19.16
CA LEU A 399 3.22 17.12 -19.11
C LEU A 399 3.83 17.18 -17.71
N LYS A 400 3.03 17.28 -16.64
CA LYS A 400 3.55 17.34 -15.26
C LYS A 400 4.32 16.07 -14.84
N TYR A 401 4.14 14.95 -15.54
CA TYR A 401 4.82 13.68 -15.26
C TYR A 401 6.05 13.46 -16.13
N VAL A 402 6.33 14.34 -17.10
CA VAL A 402 7.58 14.30 -17.88
C VAL A 402 8.76 14.58 -16.95
N ALA A 403 9.85 13.83 -17.12
CA ALA A 403 11.07 14.02 -16.32
C ALA A 403 11.52 15.47 -16.31
N GLY A 404 11.50 16.08 -15.12
CA GLY A 404 11.94 17.45 -14.92
C GLY A 404 10.87 18.55 -15.07
N LEU A 405 9.67 18.20 -15.51
CA LEU A 405 8.55 19.13 -15.50
C LEU A 405 7.79 19.04 -14.18
N ASN A 406 7.08 20.11 -13.87
CA ASN A 406 6.14 20.22 -12.76
C ASN A 406 4.87 20.91 -13.25
N ALA A 407 3.85 21.03 -12.40
CA ALA A 407 2.57 21.61 -12.81
C ALA A 407 2.70 23.04 -13.36
N ALA A 408 3.59 23.87 -12.80
CA ALA A 408 3.78 25.25 -13.22
C ALA A 408 4.46 25.35 -14.59
N THR A 409 5.53 24.58 -14.81
CA THR A 409 6.23 24.53 -16.10
C THR A 409 5.39 23.89 -17.19
N ALA A 410 4.63 22.84 -16.87
CA ALA A 410 3.65 22.24 -17.78
C ALA A 410 2.61 23.28 -18.24
N LYS A 411 2.04 24.07 -17.31
CA LYS A 411 1.09 25.13 -17.63
C LYS A 411 1.68 26.18 -18.58
N ARG A 412 2.92 26.62 -18.31
CA ARG A 412 3.64 27.60 -19.14
C ARG A 412 3.93 27.09 -20.55
N ILE A 413 4.25 25.81 -20.71
CA ILE A 413 4.43 25.19 -22.04
C ILE A 413 3.13 25.28 -22.83
N VAL A 414 1.99 24.96 -22.20
CA VAL A 414 0.68 25.05 -22.84
C VAL A 414 0.32 26.49 -23.20
N GLU A 415 0.51 27.44 -22.27
CA GLU A 415 0.26 28.87 -22.50
C GLU A 415 1.12 29.42 -23.64
N TYR A 416 2.41 29.04 -23.69
CA TYR A 416 3.30 29.44 -24.79
C TYR A 416 2.80 28.90 -26.13
N ARG A 417 2.39 27.63 -26.21
CA ARG A 417 1.87 26.99 -27.42
C ARG A 417 0.58 27.67 -27.93
N VAL A 418 -0.29 28.09 -27.00
CA VAL A 418 -1.53 28.80 -27.35
C VAL A 418 -1.23 30.19 -27.89
N ALA A 419 -0.25 30.90 -27.31
CA ALA A 419 0.08 32.26 -27.71
C ALA A 419 0.98 32.36 -28.97
N ASN A 420 1.92 31.42 -29.15
CA ASN A 420 2.96 31.49 -30.20
C ASN A 420 2.76 30.46 -31.32
N GLY A 421 1.74 29.60 -31.21
CA GLY A 421 1.52 28.48 -32.11
C GLY A 421 2.37 27.26 -31.75
N ARG A 422 2.38 26.27 -32.66
CA ARG A 422 3.02 24.97 -32.44
C ARG A 422 4.54 25.11 -32.32
N PHE A 423 5.13 24.33 -31.43
CA PHE A 423 6.58 24.15 -31.34
C PHE A 423 7.09 23.44 -32.59
N LYS A 424 8.09 24.04 -33.25
CA LYS A 424 8.74 23.49 -34.45
C LYS A 424 10.00 22.68 -34.12
N CYS A 425 10.70 23.07 -33.06
CA CYS A 425 11.92 22.39 -32.61
C CYS A 425 12.14 22.55 -31.10
N ARG A 426 13.05 21.75 -30.56
CA ARG A 426 13.36 21.70 -29.11
C ARG A 426 13.90 23.01 -28.57
N GLU A 427 14.64 23.75 -29.39
CA GLU A 427 15.28 25.01 -29.00
C GLU A 427 14.24 26.06 -28.59
N GLU A 428 13.01 25.96 -29.13
CA GLU A 428 11.90 26.84 -28.77
C GLU A 428 11.43 26.63 -27.32
N LEU A 429 11.72 25.50 -26.69
CA LEU A 429 11.43 25.30 -25.26
C LEU A 429 12.23 26.24 -24.35
N LYS A 430 13.39 26.73 -24.82
CA LYS A 430 14.18 27.74 -24.09
C LYS A 430 13.41 29.07 -23.99
N LYS A 431 12.51 29.35 -24.94
CA LYS A 431 11.69 30.58 -24.98
C LYS A 431 10.56 30.57 -23.95
N VAL A 432 10.21 29.41 -23.40
CA VAL A 432 9.19 29.25 -22.34
C VAL A 432 9.69 29.81 -20.98
N SER A 433 10.91 30.37 -20.94
CA SER A 433 11.59 30.94 -19.77
C SER A 433 11.50 30.03 -18.55
N LEU A 434 11.67 28.72 -18.80
CA LEU A 434 11.75 27.74 -17.74
C LEU A 434 12.89 28.17 -16.80
N ASP A 435 12.55 28.59 -15.58
CA ASP A 435 13.50 28.60 -14.46
C ASP A 435 13.81 27.14 -14.17
N LEU A 436 14.63 26.54 -15.02
CA LEU A 436 15.27 25.24 -14.85
C LEU A 436 16.33 25.40 -13.75
N GLN A 437 15.91 25.87 -12.58
CA GLN A 437 16.73 25.86 -11.38
C GLN A 437 17.01 24.39 -11.06
N SER A 438 18.25 23.99 -11.30
CA SER A 438 18.87 22.70 -10.97
C SER A 438 18.45 21.47 -11.80
N GLY A 439 19.00 21.35 -13.01
CA GLY A 439 19.62 20.08 -13.41
C GLY A 439 18.92 19.20 -14.45
N ILE A 440 17.89 19.65 -15.16
CA ILE A 440 17.40 18.91 -16.34
C ILE A 440 18.23 19.34 -17.54
N ALA A 441 19.43 18.77 -17.59
CA ALA A 441 20.29 18.88 -18.75
C ALA A 441 19.58 18.20 -19.91
N LEU A 442 19.16 18.98 -20.91
CA LEU A 442 18.73 18.45 -22.20
C LEU A 442 19.91 17.76 -22.96
N THR A 443 21.11 17.73 -22.38
CA THR A 443 22.32 17.02 -22.86
C THR A 443 23.34 16.79 -21.73
N GLY A 444 23.83 15.55 -21.57
CA GLY A 444 25.22 15.27 -21.13
C GLY A 444 25.45 14.68 -19.72
N CYS A 445 26.11 13.53 -19.69
CA CYS A 445 26.58 12.71 -18.56
C CYS A 445 27.49 13.44 -17.54
N LEU A 446 27.47 12.98 -16.26
CA LEU A 446 28.64 12.58 -15.43
C LEU A 446 28.18 12.17 -14.00
N PRO A 447 29.01 11.47 -13.21
CA PRO A 447 28.62 10.30 -12.46
C PRO A 447 28.33 10.64 -11.01
N THR A 448 27.09 10.41 -10.57
CA THR A 448 26.75 9.96 -9.22
C THR A 448 25.23 9.94 -9.11
N LYS A 449 24.64 8.74 -9.05
CA LYS A 449 23.29 8.43 -8.58
C LYS A 449 22.19 9.49 -8.85
N LYS A 450 22.01 9.89 -10.12
CA LYS A 450 20.90 10.73 -10.58
C LYS A 450 20.14 10.02 -11.70
N LEU A 451 18.81 10.17 -11.67
CA LEU A 451 17.83 9.45 -12.49
C LEU A 451 18.18 9.46 -14.00
N PRO A 452 18.00 8.35 -14.73
CA PRO A 452 18.59 8.13 -16.06
C PRO A 452 17.80 8.73 -17.24
N TYR A 453 16.82 9.61 -17.02
CA TYR A 453 15.89 10.01 -18.08
C TYR A 453 16.43 11.19 -18.89
N ARG A 454 16.53 11.01 -20.21
CA ARG A 454 16.89 12.04 -21.19
C ARG A 454 15.65 12.33 -22.02
N ILE A 455 15.24 13.60 -22.05
CA ILE A 455 14.21 14.10 -22.97
C ILE A 455 14.76 13.95 -24.41
N GLU A 456 14.14 13.19 -25.31
CA GLU A 456 14.57 13.02 -26.71
C GLU A 456 13.44 13.34 -27.70
N PHE A 457 13.72 14.10 -28.77
CA PHE A 457 12.70 14.40 -29.78
C PHE A 457 12.55 13.24 -30.77
N LEU A 458 11.36 12.64 -30.86
CA LEU A 458 11.05 11.63 -31.87
C LEU A 458 10.44 12.32 -33.11
N GLY A 459 11.30 12.92 -33.94
CA GLY A 459 10.96 13.52 -35.24
C GLY A 459 10.49 14.99 -35.20
N ASP A 460 10.12 15.51 -36.38
CA ASP A 460 9.80 16.93 -36.63
C ASP A 460 8.48 17.42 -35.99
N GLY A 461 7.77 16.56 -35.26
CA GLY A 461 6.40 16.79 -34.79
C GLY A 461 6.22 17.32 -33.36
N GLY A 462 7.28 17.40 -32.55
CA GLY A 462 7.17 17.81 -31.14
C GLY A 462 7.11 16.67 -30.12
N TYR A 463 7.33 15.43 -30.54
CA TYR A 463 7.28 14.24 -29.69
C TYR A 463 8.52 14.14 -28.81
N VAL A 464 8.37 13.85 -27.52
CA VAL A 464 9.42 13.88 -26.49
C VAL A 464 9.40 12.58 -25.67
N SER A 465 10.40 11.71 -25.81
CA SER A 465 10.61 10.55 -24.90
C SER A 465 11.34 10.96 -23.65
#